data_AF-A0A3P6QJV2-F1
#
_entry.id   AF-A0A3P6QJV2-F1
#
_cell.length_a   1.000
_cell.length_b   1.000
_cell.length_c   1.000
_cell.angle_alpha   90.00
_cell.angle_beta   90.00
_cell.angle_gamma   90.00
#
_symmetry.space_group_name_H-M   'P 1'
#
loop_
_entity.id
_entity.type
_entity.pdbx_description
1 polymer ?
#
loop_
_entity_poly.entity_id
_entity_poly.type
_entity_poly.pdbx_seq_one_letter_code
_entity_poly.pdbx_strand_id
1 'polypeptide(L)'
;MVKEEDRRNYTKIHNLRHLSDMYKLMPLIDWSRFFLAFAPPASHEYLRSDPEILIAEVDYLRRISKLLQSTDPRIVTNYVFMRFSSKWEGEMGEKYEDIKQELDKVVFGQQQKLPRWKYCTQHTMKQMEYATSAIYVKNAFDQASKNVTLELLDDLLGIFRDMLSTSDWMDDQTRAAALEKANQMLPLIAYPDFILDDEMLDQYYDGLEVYENDSYSEMLEKVERWRIDSYFKRLTRPVDRSEFRTFDGTDFSSAVVNAYYTWPTNAISVPAAYLQAPHFHQTFPRSLNYGGLGTVLGHEITHGFDNQGSQLDAVGNLREWWDADVKKKFEDRAQCMISQYGNIKVGRVHSN
;
A
#
# COMPACT_ATOMS: atom_id res chain seq x y z
N MET A 1 -17.97 8.40 10.16
CA MET A 1 -17.02 7.56 9.41
C MET A 1 -17.38 6.13 9.69
N VAL A 2 -17.27 5.22 8.72
CA VAL A 2 -17.26 3.79 9.03
C VAL A 2 -16.14 3.57 10.05
N LYS A 3 -16.41 2.79 11.11
CA LYS A 3 -15.41 2.57 12.14
C LYS A 3 -14.21 1.83 11.53
N GLU A 4 -13.02 2.02 12.08
CA GLU A 4 -11.80 1.39 11.55
C GLU A 4 -11.93 -0.15 11.46
N GLU A 5 -12.56 -0.78 12.45
CA GLU A 5 -12.89 -2.20 12.47
C GLU A 5 -13.77 -2.65 11.28
N ASP A 6 -14.68 -1.79 10.83
CA ASP A 6 -15.61 -2.06 9.74
C ASP A 6 -14.98 -1.83 8.34
N ARG A 7 -13.82 -1.16 8.26
CA ARG A 7 -13.09 -0.90 6.99
C ARG A 7 -12.32 -2.10 6.46
N ARG A 8 -12.22 -3.18 7.24
CA ARG A 8 -11.56 -4.44 6.85
C ARG A 8 -12.47 -5.38 6.05
N ASN A 9 -13.76 -5.07 5.93
CA ASN A 9 -14.69 -5.80 5.08
C ASN A 9 -14.80 -5.09 3.73
N TYR A 10 -14.00 -5.53 2.77
CA TYR A 10 -13.96 -4.98 1.42
C TYR A 10 -15.30 -5.11 0.72
N THR A 11 -16.05 -6.20 0.89
CA THR A 11 -17.41 -6.32 0.35
C THR A 11 -18.35 -5.21 0.83
N LYS A 12 -18.28 -4.80 2.11
CA LYS A 12 -19.12 -3.73 2.66
C LYS A 12 -18.73 -2.33 2.15
N ILE A 13 -17.44 -2.10 1.91
CA ILE A 13 -16.95 -0.81 1.39
C ILE A 13 -16.89 -0.78 -0.15
N HIS A 14 -17.17 -1.89 -0.82
CA HIS A 14 -17.19 -1.98 -2.27
C HIS A 14 -18.46 -1.37 -2.88
N ASN A 15 -18.46 -0.04 -3.01
CA ASN A 15 -19.58 0.71 -3.59
C ASN A 15 -19.16 1.28 -4.95
N LEU A 16 -19.32 0.48 -6.00
CA LEU A 16 -19.19 0.95 -7.39
C LEU A 16 -20.35 1.86 -7.75
N ARG A 17 -20.02 3.02 -8.32
CA ARG A 17 -20.96 4.05 -8.75
C ARG A 17 -20.42 4.77 -9.97
N HIS A 18 -21.28 5.38 -10.77
CA HIS A 18 -20.81 6.29 -11.79
C HIS A 18 -20.24 7.57 -11.17
N LEU A 19 -19.22 8.16 -11.82
CA LEU A 19 -18.59 9.41 -11.39
C LEU A 19 -19.63 10.53 -11.14
N SER A 20 -20.69 10.59 -11.94
CA SER A 20 -21.80 11.53 -11.83
C SER A 20 -22.60 11.39 -10.53
N ASP A 21 -22.58 10.22 -9.86
CA ASP A 21 -23.22 10.04 -8.56
C ASP A 21 -22.54 10.87 -7.45
N MET A 22 -21.31 11.34 -7.64
CA MET A 22 -20.64 12.26 -6.71
C MET A 22 -21.45 13.54 -6.48
N TYR A 23 -22.15 14.04 -7.51
CA TYR A 23 -23.03 15.20 -7.40
C TYR A 23 -24.24 14.94 -6.49
N LYS A 24 -24.72 13.69 -6.40
CA LYS A 24 -25.80 13.31 -5.48
C LYS A 24 -25.30 13.17 -4.04
N LEU A 25 -24.06 12.68 -3.86
CA LEU A 25 -23.50 12.40 -2.54
C LEU A 25 -22.89 13.63 -1.86
N MET A 26 -22.25 14.51 -2.62
CA MET A 26 -21.61 15.73 -2.14
C MET A 26 -21.79 16.86 -3.18
N PRO A 27 -22.98 17.49 -3.23
CA PRO A 27 -23.34 18.49 -4.25
C PRO A 27 -22.59 19.81 -4.15
N LEU A 28 -21.81 20.03 -3.09
CA LEU A 28 -21.08 21.29 -2.86
C LEU A 28 -19.86 21.47 -3.75
N ILE A 29 -19.41 20.41 -4.41
CA ILE A 29 -18.19 20.39 -5.21
C ILE A 29 -18.58 20.27 -6.68
N ASP A 30 -17.98 21.13 -7.50
CA ASP A 30 -17.98 20.94 -8.96
C ASP A 30 -16.98 19.82 -9.29
N TRP A 31 -17.46 18.58 -9.27
CA TRP A 31 -16.62 17.40 -9.45
C TRP A 31 -15.98 17.34 -10.83
N SER A 32 -16.67 17.79 -11.87
CA SER A 32 -16.13 17.86 -13.23
C SER A 32 -14.97 18.83 -13.28
N ARG A 33 -15.12 20.03 -12.73
CA ARG A 33 -13.99 20.97 -12.62
C ARG A 33 -12.87 20.42 -11.75
N PHE A 34 -13.20 19.79 -10.63
CA PHE A 34 -12.21 19.22 -9.71
C PHE A 34 -11.33 18.18 -10.40
N PHE A 35 -11.92 17.15 -11.04
CA PHE A 35 -11.14 16.11 -11.71
C PHE A 35 -10.39 16.65 -12.93
N LEU A 36 -11.01 17.51 -13.75
CA LEU A 36 -10.35 18.07 -14.94
C LEU A 36 -9.23 19.05 -14.61
N ALA A 37 -9.20 19.64 -13.41
CA ALA A 37 -8.13 20.55 -12.99
C ALA A 37 -6.82 19.84 -12.68
N PHE A 38 -6.87 18.58 -12.23
CA PHE A 38 -5.67 17.79 -11.87
C PHE A 38 -5.36 16.66 -12.85
N ALA A 39 -6.37 16.16 -13.58
CA ALA A 39 -6.16 15.12 -14.57
C ALA A 39 -5.43 15.65 -15.80
N PRO A 40 -4.49 14.88 -16.39
CA PRO A 40 -3.86 15.24 -17.64
C PRO A 40 -4.88 15.24 -18.79
N PRO A 41 -4.67 16.06 -19.84
CA PRO A 41 -5.61 16.16 -20.97
C PRO A 41 -5.99 14.81 -21.59
N ALA A 42 -5.04 13.87 -21.65
CA ALA A 42 -5.25 12.54 -22.18
C ALA A 42 -6.33 11.71 -21.44
N SER A 43 -6.58 12.01 -20.15
CA SER A 43 -7.59 11.32 -19.34
C SER A 43 -8.94 12.03 -19.31
N HIS A 44 -9.05 13.22 -19.90
CA HIS A 44 -10.28 14.03 -19.82
C HIS A 44 -11.47 13.37 -20.52
N GLU A 45 -11.25 12.70 -21.66
CA GLU A 45 -12.32 11.99 -22.37
C GLU A 45 -12.88 10.83 -21.52
N TYR A 46 -11.99 10.03 -20.94
CA TYR A 46 -12.37 8.96 -20.01
C TYR A 46 -13.14 9.48 -18.79
N LEU A 47 -12.74 10.61 -18.21
CA LEU A 47 -13.48 11.20 -17.08
C LEU A 47 -14.85 11.75 -17.51
N ARG A 48 -14.98 12.27 -18.74
CA ARG A 48 -16.26 12.76 -19.27
C ARG A 48 -17.21 11.64 -19.69
N SER A 49 -16.73 10.42 -19.91
CA SER A 49 -17.58 9.27 -20.25
C SER A 49 -18.33 8.69 -19.04
N ASP A 50 -18.25 9.35 -17.87
CA ASP A 50 -18.91 8.97 -16.63
C ASP A 50 -18.52 7.56 -16.12
N PRO A 51 -17.21 7.31 -15.90
CA PRO A 51 -16.71 5.98 -15.59
C PRO A 51 -17.21 5.51 -14.23
N GLU A 52 -17.17 4.19 -14.02
CA GLU A 52 -17.37 3.63 -12.69
C GLU A 52 -16.19 3.98 -11.77
N ILE A 53 -16.52 4.41 -10.56
CA ILE A 53 -15.59 4.72 -9.49
C ILE A 53 -15.96 3.96 -8.23
N LEU A 54 -14.95 3.56 -7.46
CA LEU A 54 -15.14 2.95 -6.16
C LEU A 54 -15.25 4.04 -5.08
N ILE A 55 -16.42 4.15 -4.44
CA ILE A 55 -16.63 5.08 -3.33
C ILE A 55 -16.66 4.30 -2.01
N ALA A 56 -15.49 4.14 -1.37
CA ALA A 56 -15.38 3.35 -0.14
C ALA A 56 -16.32 3.83 1.00
N GLU A 57 -16.49 5.14 1.13
CA GLU A 57 -17.14 5.78 2.29
C GLU A 57 -18.29 6.70 1.86
N VAL A 58 -19.35 6.12 1.31
CA VAL A 58 -20.54 6.85 0.81
C VAL A 58 -21.15 7.76 1.87
N ASP A 59 -21.28 7.28 3.11
CA ASP A 59 -21.89 8.05 4.20
C ASP A 59 -20.98 9.17 4.71
N TYR A 60 -19.66 9.04 4.57
CA TYR A 60 -18.74 10.13 4.86
C TYR A 60 -19.00 11.29 3.90
N LEU A 61 -19.12 11.04 2.60
CA LEU A 61 -19.38 12.09 1.59
C LEU A 61 -20.70 12.86 1.88
N ARG A 62 -21.75 12.14 2.28
CA ARG A 62 -23.03 12.77 2.68
C ARG A 62 -22.88 13.63 3.94
N ARG A 63 -22.17 13.12 4.96
CA ARG A 63 -22.00 13.80 6.24
C ARG A 63 -21.09 15.01 6.12
N ILE A 64 -20.00 14.93 5.34
CA ILE A 64 -19.11 16.07 5.12
C ILE A 64 -19.83 17.16 4.34
N SER A 65 -20.67 16.83 3.38
CA SER A 65 -21.50 17.82 2.69
C SER A 65 -22.42 18.58 3.67
N LYS A 66 -23.08 17.88 4.60
CA LYS A 66 -23.89 18.53 5.64
C LYS A 66 -23.04 19.39 6.59
N LEU A 67 -21.90 18.86 7.03
CA LEU A 67 -21.00 19.57 7.95
C LEU A 67 -20.51 20.88 7.33
N LEU A 68 -20.07 20.84 6.06
CA LEU A 68 -19.61 22.01 5.33
C LEU A 68 -20.72 23.05 5.15
N GLN A 69 -21.96 22.63 4.86
CA GLN A 69 -23.12 23.54 4.78
C GLN A 69 -23.43 24.23 6.11
N SER A 70 -23.23 23.53 7.24
CA SER A 70 -23.50 24.07 8.58
C SER A 70 -22.31 24.79 9.22
N THR A 71 -21.16 24.84 8.56
CA THR A 71 -19.93 25.43 9.11
C THR A 71 -19.67 26.78 8.47
N ASP A 72 -19.28 27.77 9.29
CA ASP A 72 -18.89 29.08 8.78
C ASP A 72 -17.76 28.94 7.73
N PRO A 73 -17.89 29.55 6.54
CA PRO A 73 -16.89 29.46 5.49
C PRO A 73 -15.47 29.83 5.94
N ARG A 74 -15.32 30.80 6.86
CA ARG A 74 -14.03 31.19 7.44
C ARG A 74 -13.37 30.04 8.20
N ILE A 75 -14.15 29.23 8.93
CA ILE A 75 -13.63 28.06 9.65
C ILE A 75 -13.15 27.01 8.64
N VAL A 76 -13.93 26.75 7.59
CA VAL A 76 -13.55 25.82 6.52
C VAL A 76 -12.27 26.29 5.82
N THR A 77 -12.20 27.57 5.46
CA THR A 77 -11.01 28.17 4.84
C THR A 77 -9.79 28.06 5.76
N ASN A 78 -9.90 28.43 7.04
CA ASN A 78 -8.80 28.30 8.00
C ASN A 78 -8.31 26.85 8.13
N TYR A 79 -9.23 25.88 8.17
CA TYR A 79 -8.88 24.46 8.21
C TYR A 79 -8.11 24.04 6.95
N VAL A 80 -8.58 24.41 5.76
CA VAL A 80 -7.90 24.09 4.50
C VAL A 80 -6.52 24.73 4.44
N PHE A 81 -6.38 26.01 4.80
CA PHE A 81 -5.07 26.68 4.84
C PHE A 81 -4.12 26.04 5.83
N MET A 82 -4.59 25.67 7.02
CA MET A 82 -3.78 24.94 8.00
C MET A 82 -3.30 23.61 7.44
N ARG A 83 -4.19 22.81 6.82
CA ARG A 83 -3.83 21.53 6.19
C ARG A 83 -2.84 21.70 5.04
N PHE A 84 -3.02 22.73 4.22
CA PHE A 84 -2.12 23.07 3.12
C PHE A 84 -0.74 23.47 3.66
N SER A 85 -0.66 24.41 4.60
CA SER A 85 0.61 24.82 5.20
C SER A 85 1.34 23.67 5.89
N SER A 86 0.64 22.78 6.61
CA SER A 86 1.26 21.59 7.20
C SER A 86 1.86 20.63 6.17
N LYS A 87 1.39 20.62 4.93
CA LYS A 87 1.99 19.79 3.85
C LYS A 87 3.31 20.35 3.33
N TRP A 88 3.52 21.65 3.47
CA TRP A 88 4.74 22.35 3.04
C TRP A 88 5.71 22.62 4.18
N GLU A 89 5.50 22.03 5.37
CA GLU A 89 6.29 22.31 6.57
C GLU A 89 7.81 22.16 6.37
N GLY A 90 8.24 21.22 5.51
CA GLY A 90 9.65 21.02 5.15
C GLY A 90 10.29 22.14 4.32
N GLU A 91 9.47 22.95 3.66
CA GLU A 91 9.91 24.10 2.83
C GLU A 91 9.81 25.44 3.55
N MET A 92 9.11 25.49 4.69
CA MET A 92 8.82 26.74 5.39
C MET A 92 10.00 27.22 6.25
N GLY A 93 11.01 26.37 6.45
CA GLY A 93 12.23 26.66 7.20
C GLY A 93 12.18 26.29 8.68
N GLU A 94 13.32 26.43 9.35
CA GLU A 94 13.60 25.88 10.68
C GLU A 94 12.56 26.25 11.75
N LYS A 95 12.05 27.49 11.73
CA LYS A 95 11.02 27.95 12.68
C LYS A 95 9.76 27.07 12.65
N TYR A 96 9.32 26.65 11.47
CA TYR A 96 8.11 25.83 11.33
C TYR A 96 8.41 24.36 11.61
N GLU A 97 9.60 23.88 11.25
CA GLU A 97 10.07 22.56 11.66
C GLU A 97 10.13 22.43 13.19
N ASP A 98 10.53 23.48 13.92
CA ASP A 98 10.56 23.49 15.39
C ASP A 98 9.15 23.39 15.99
N ILE A 99 8.18 24.13 15.43
CA ILE A 99 6.78 24.05 15.86
C ILE A 99 6.23 22.64 15.64
N LYS A 100 6.54 22.04 14.48
CA LYS A 100 6.17 20.65 14.19
C LYS A 100 6.83 19.68 15.18
N GLN A 101 8.11 19.88 15.47
CA GLN A 101 8.86 19.03 16.40
C GLN A 101 8.26 19.02 17.81
N GLU A 102 7.72 20.15 18.29
CA GLU A 102 6.99 20.18 19.57
C GLU A 102 5.71 19.34 19.52
N LEU A 103 4.99 19.38 18.39
CA LEU A 103 3.83 18.51 18.19
C LEU A 103 4.24 17.03 18.12
N ASP A 104 5.29 16.70 17.36
CA ASP A 104 5.79 15.32 17.22
C ASP A 104 6.31 14.75 18.55
N LYS A 105 6.85 15.61 19.42
CA LYS A 105 7.26 15.24 20.77
C LYS A 105 6.08 14.82 21.66
N VAL A 106 4.95 15.52 21.56
CA VAL A 106 3.72 15.19 22.31
C VAL A 106 3.02 13.98 21.69
N VAL A 107 2.84 13.97 20.37
CA VAL A 107 2.04 12.94 19.69
C VAL A 107 2.79 11.61 19.60
N PHE A 108 4.09 11.64 19.30
CA PHE A 108 4.89 10.44 19.03
C PHE A 108 6.01 10.20 20.05
N GLY A 109 6.21 11.08 21.03
CA GLY A 109 7.33 10.98 21.98
C GLY A 109 8.70 11.25 21.34
N GLN A 110 8.75 11.74 20.10
CA GLN A 110 9.98 11.95 19.35
C GLN A 110 10.78 13.10 19.97
N GLN A 111 11.89 12.80 20.64
CA GLN A 111 12.66 13.80 21.39
C GLN A 111 13.52 14.73 20.51
N GLN A 112 13.85 14.31 19.29
CA GLN A 112 14.73 15.06 18.40
C GLN A 112 14.32 14.89 16.94
N LYS A 113 14.62 15.93 16.14
CA LYS A 113 14.47 15.90 14.69
C LYS A 113 15.37 14.82 14.08
N LEU A 114 14.95 14.28 12.94
CA LEU A 114 15.85 13.47 12.13
C LEU A 114 16.99 14.35 11.58
N PRO A 115 18.23 13.86 11.53
CA PRO A 115 19.30 14.55 10.81
C PRO A 115 18.87 14.84 9.36
N ARG A 116 19.20 16.03 8.85
CA ARG A 116 18.71 16.50 7.53
C ARG A 116 18.99 15.51 6.42
N TRP A 117 20.19 14.94 6.36
CA TRP A 117 20.54 13.95 5.34
C TRP A 117 19.58 12.75 5.35
N LYS A 118 19.18 12.27 6.54
CA LYS A 118 18.27 11.12 6.69
C LYS A 118 16.85 11.48 6.27
N TYR A 119 16.40 12.69 6.60
CA TYR A 119 15.13 13.22 6.11
C TYR A 119 15.11 13.29 4.57
N CYS A 120 16.13 13.92 3.96
CA CYS A 120 16.26 14.02 2.51
C CYS A 120 16.29 12.64 1.85
N THR A 121 17.10 11.70 2.35
CA THR A 121 17.17 10.33 1.83
C THR A 121 15.81 9.64 1.88
N GLN A 122 15.12 9.68 3.03
CA GLN A 122 13.80 9.06 3.17
C GLN A 122 12.75 9.72 2.26
N HIS A 123 12.84 11.02 2.05
CA HIS A 123 11.92 11.74 1.17
C HIS A 123 12.17 11.36 -0.30
N THR A 124 13.42 11.39 -0.77
CA THR A 124 13.78 10.97 -2.14
C THR A 124 13.38 9.51 -2.39
N MET A 125 13.61 8.60 -1.43
CA MET A 125 13.21 7.21 -1.54
C MET A 125 11.69 7.01 -1.72
N LYS A 126 10.86 7.91 -1.17
CA LYS A 126 9.40 7.87 -1.33
C LYS A 126 8.90 8.54 -2.60
N GLN A 127 9.70 9.42 -3.18
CA GLN A 127 9.32 10.20 -4.35
C GLN A 127 9.82 9.58 -5.66
N MET A 128 10.94 8.85 -5.59
CA MET A 128 11.56 8.16 -6.72
C MET A 128 11.95 6.74 -6.31
N GLU A 129 10.94 5.91 -6.04
CA GLU A 129 11.07 4.58 -5.46
C GLU A 129 11.96 3.68 -6.30
N TYR A 130 11.77 3.59 -7.62
CA TYR A 130 12.58 2.74 -8.50
C TYR A 130 13.99 3.27 -8.72
N ALA A 131 14.18 4.59 -8.90
CA ALA A 131 15.53 5.16 -9.05
C ALA A 131 16.39 4.91 -7.80
N THR A 132 15.83 5.14 -6.62
CA THR A 132 16.55 4.86 -5.36
C THR A 132 16.72 3.36 -5.11
N SER A 133 15.79 2.52 -5.57
CA SER A 133 15.94 1.07 -5.57
C SER A 133 17.11 0.61 -6.44
N ALA A 134 17.25 1.15 -7.66
CA ALA A 134 18.36 0.83 -8.55
C ALA A 134 19.71 1.14 -7.88
N ILE A 135 19.82 2.31 -7.25
CA ILE A 135 21.03 2.69 -6.49
C ILE A 135 21.29 1.69 -5.36
N TYR A 136 20.27 1.36 -4.55
CA TYR A 136 20.43 0.41 -3.44
C TYR A 136 20.87 -0.98 -3.93
N VAL A 137 20.16 -1.54 -4.91
CA VAL A 137 20.43 -2.89 -5.42
C VAL A 137 21.83 -2.98 -6.01
N LYS A 138 22.24 -2.01 -6.84
CA LYS A 138 23.57 -1.97 -7.46
C LYS A 138 24.71 -1.93 -6.42
N ASN A 139 24.48 -1.35 -5.24
CA ASN A 139 25.53 -1.13 -4.24
C ASN A 139 25.49 -2.07 -3.03
N ALA A 140 24.33 -2.65 -2.69
CA ALA A 140 24.12 -3.28 -1.39
C ALA A 140 23.40 -4.63 -1.45
N PHE A 141 23.03 -5.16 -2.62
CA PHE A 141 22.31 -6.42 -2.75
C PHE A 141 23.10 -7.48 -3.54
N ASP A 142 23.14 -8.70 -3.01
CA ASP A 142 23.70 -9.87 -3.70
C ASP A 142 22.59 -10.67 -4.38
N GLN A 143 22.72 -10.87 -5.69
CA GLN A 143 21.74 -11.61 -6.47
C GLN A 143 21.52 -13.05 -6.00
N ALA A 144 22.54 -13.69 -5.41
CA ALA A 144 22.38 -15.03 -4.85
C ALA A 144 21.34 -15.08 -3.72
N SER A 145 21.11 -13.96 -3.02
CA SER A 145 20.07 -13.85 -2.00
C SER A 145 18.65 -13.91 -2.58
N LYS A 146 18.43 -13.44 -3.82
CA LYS A 146 17.14 -13.54 -4.54
C LYS A 146 16.79 -15.01 -4.80
N ASN A 147 17.76 -15.81 -5.27
CA ASN A 147 17.54 -17.22 -5.61
C ASN A 147 17.22 -18.07 -4.38
N VAL A 148 18.00 -17.93 -3.30
CA VAL A 148 17.75 -18.67 -2.04
C VAL A 148 16.39 -18.29 -1.44
N THR A 149 15.97 -17.04 -1.59
CA THR A 149 14.64 -16.59 -1.13
C THR A 149 13.51 -17.24 -1.95
N LEU A 150 13.68 -17.36 -3.27
CA LEU A 150 12.70 -18.02 -4.13
C LEU A 150 12.57 -19.52 -3.79
N GLU A 151 13.68 -20.21 -3.55
CA GLU A 151 13.65 -21.61 -3.09
C GLU A 151 12.93 -21.76 -1.75
N LEU A 152 13.21 -20.88 -0.80
CA LEU A 152 12.55 -20.89 0.51
C LEU A 152 11.04 -20.64 0.39
N LEU A 153 10.63 -19.73 -0.48
CA LEU A 153 9.23 -19.44 -0.74
C LEU A 153 8.51 -20.62 -1.40
N ASP A 154 9.14 -21.28 -2.37
CA ASP A 154 8.57 -22.47 -3.02
C ASP A 154 8.36 -23.62 -2.02
N ASP A 155 9.35 -23.88 -1.16
CA ASP A 155 9.25 -24.85 -0.07
C ASP A 155 8.04 -24.56 0.85
N LEU A 156 7.86 -23.29 1.24
CA LEU A 156 6.76 -22.88 2.12
C LEU A 156 5.40 -22.95 1.44
N LEU A 157 5.30 -22.56 0.16
CA LEU A 157 4.08 -22.71 -0.63
C LEU A 157 3.72 -24.19 -0.81
N GLY A 158 4.71 -25.06 -1.00
CA GLY A 158 4.51 -26.51 -1.03
C GLY A 158 3.84 -27.03 0.25
N ILE A 159 4.42 -26.71 1.41
CA ILE A 159 3.84 -27.10 2.71
C ILE A 159 2.47 -26.46 2.94
N PHE A 160 2.27 -25.22 2.54
CA PHE A 160 0.98 -24.55 2.68
C PHE A 160 -0.11 -25.23 1.83
N ARG A 161 0.21 -25.68 0.61
CA ARG A 161 -0.70 -26.49 -0.23
C ARG A 161 -1.05 -27.82 0.44
N ASP A 162 -0.09 -28.48 1.08
CA ASP A 162 -0.34 -29.72 1.83
C ASP A 162 -1.29 -29.47 3.02
N MET A 163 -1.09 -28.36 3.75
CA MET A 163 -1.99 -27.93 4.83
C MET A 163 -3.40 -27.65 4.33
N LEU A 164 -3.54 -26.94 3.20
CA LEU A 164 -4.85 -26.69 2.59
C LEU A 164 -5.52 -28.01 2.17
N SER A 165 -4.76 -28.93 1.58
CA SER A 165 -5.26 -30.23 1.09
C SER A 165 -5.76 -31.13 2.22
N THR A 166 -5.13 -31.06 3.40
CA THR A 166 -5.44 -31.92 4.56
C THR A 166 -6.38 -31.29 5.59
N SER A 167 -6.71 -30.00 5.44
CA SER A 167 -7.57 -29.25 6.36
C SER A 167 -8.95 -29.91 6.54
N ASP A 168 -9.37 -30.15 7.78
CA ASP A 168 -10.61 -30.86 8.10
C ASP A 168 -11.89 -29.99 8.09
N TRP A 169 -11.73 -28.67 7.91
CA TRP A 169 -12.82 -27.71 8.10
C TRP A 169 -13.34 -27.05 6.83
N MET A 170 -12.66 -27.27 5.70
CA MET A 170 -13.10 -26.83 4.37
C MET A 170 -13.81 -27.97 3.63
N ASP A 171 -14.85 -27.64 2.87
CA ASP A 171 -15.40 -28.54 1.86
C ASP A 171 -14.45 -28.66 0.65
N ASP A 172 -14.69 -29.63 -0.23
CA ASP A 172 -13.83 -29.91 -1.38
C ASP A 172 -13.77 -28.76 -2.42
N GLN A 173 -14.87 -28.04 -2.61
CA GLN A 173 -14.94 -26.91 -3.54
C GLN A 173 -14.14 -25.71 -3.01
N THR A 174 -14.35 -25.34 -1.75
CA THR A 174 -13.60 -24.25 -1.11
C THR A 174 -12.11 -24.59 -1.02
N ARG A 175 -11.77 -25.86 -0.75
CA ARG A 175 -10.39 -26.36 -0.75
C ARG A 175 -9.74 -26.23 -2.12
N ALA A 176 -10.42 -26.64 -3.19
CA ALA A 176 -9.91 -26.52 -4.55
C ALA A 176 -9.66 -25.05 -4.93
N ALA A 177 -10.57 -24.15 -4.57
CA ALA A 177 -10.40 -22.71 -4.79
C ALA A 177 -9.24 -22.12 -3.97
N ALA A 178 -9.05 -22.56 -2.73
CA ALA A 178 -7.92 -22.14 -1.89
C ALA A 178 -6.57 -22.60 -2.46
N LEU A 179 -6.50 -23.84 -2.96
CA LEU A 179 -5.33 -24.38 -3.64
C LEU A 179 -5.03 -23.60 -4.92
N GLU A 180 -6.06 -23.28 -5.72
CA GLU A 180 -5.88 -22.46 -6.92
C GLU A 180 -5.33 -21.07 -6.59
N LYS A 181 -5.84 -20.45 -5.52
CA LYS A 181 -5.32 -19.18 -5.04
C LYS A 181 -3.85 -19.26 -4.63
N ALA A 182 -3.46 -20.29 -3.88
CA ALA A 182 -2.06 -20.51 -3.48
C ALA A 182 -1.16 -20.80 -4.69
N ASN A 183 -1.67 -21.46 -5.73
CA ASN A 183 -0.93 -21.74 -6.96
C ASN A 183 -0.71 -20.49 -7.82
N GLN A 184 -1.64 -19.54 -7.77
CA GLN A 184 -1.55 -18.29 -8.52
C GLN A 184 -0.86 -17.15 -7.76
N MET A 185 -0.32 -17.40 -6.57
CA MET A 185 0.45 -16.40 -5.82
C MET A 185 1.72 -16.01 -6.57
N LEU A 186 1.92 -14.72 -6.81
CA LEU A 186 3.08 -14.21 -7.53
C LEU A 186 4.22 -13.83 -6.57
N PRO A 187 5.44 -14.35 -6.77
CA PRO A 187 6.60 -13.98 -5.98
C PRO A 187 7.33 -12.76 -6.57
N LEU A 188 7.17 -11.59 -5.94
CA LEU A 188 7.84 -10.33 -6.32
C LEU A 188 9.05 -10.08 -5.39
N ILE A 189 10.15 -10.78 -5.67
CA ILE A 189 11.31 -10.85 -4.76
C ILE A 189 12.42 -9.87 -5.17
N ALA A 190 12.96 -9.21 -4.15
CA ALA A 190 14.06 -8.26 -4.14
C ALA A 190 13.78 -6.97 -4.92
N TYR A 191 13.63 -7.05 -6.23
CA TYR A 191 13.49 -5.91 -7.13
C TYR A 191 12.97 -6.33 -8.53
N PRO A 192 12.27 -5.43 -9.26
CA PRO A 192 11.92 -5.66 -10.66
C PRO A 192 13.12 -5.48 -11.58
N ASP A 193 13.32 -6.38 -12.55
CA ASP A 193 14.57 -6.45 -13.31
C ASP A 193 14.88 -5.17 -14.12
N PHE A 194 13.85 -4.43 -14.58
CA PHE A 194 14.02 -3.23 -15.41
C PHE A 194 14.80 -2.10 -14.71
N ILE A 195 14.85 -2.06 -13.36
CA ILE A 195 15.54 -0.97 -12.64
C ILE A 195 17.06 -1.07 -12.76
N LEU A 196 17.58 -2.21 -13.22
CA LEU A 196 19.00 -2.40 -13.47
C LEU A 196 19.40 -2.09 -14.92
N ASP A 197 18.43 -1.84 -15.79
CA ASP A 197 18.61 -1.35 -17.14
C ASP A 197 18.37 0.17 -17.15
N ASP A 198 19.42 0.94 -17.44
CA ASP A 198 19.36 2.39 -17.37
C ASP A 198 18.39 2.98 -18.42
N GLU A 199 18.27 2.38 -19.61
CA GLU A 199 17.35 2.85 -20.65
C GLU A 199 15.89 2.61 -20.25
N MET A 200 15.59 1.44 -19.66
CA MET A 200 14.24 1.13 -19.18
C MET A 200 13.85 1.99 -17.98
N LEU A 201 14.80 2.26 -17.07
CA LEU A 201 14.56 3.13 -15.92
C LEU A 201 14.33 4.58 -16.35
N ASP A 202 15.10 5.09 -17.31
CA ASP A 202 14.89 6.41 -17.88
C ASP A 202 13.54 6.49 -18.60
N GLN A 203 13.16 5.45 -19.36
CA GLN A 203 11.84 5.35 -19.98
C GLN A 203 10.71 5.35 -18.94
N TYR A 204 10.91 4.71 -17.78
CA TYR A 204 9.93 4.74 -16.70
C TYR A 204 9.67 6.18 -16.25
N TYR A 205 10.72 6.98 -16.07
CA TYR A 205 10.64 8.38 -15.62
C TYR A 205 10.48 9.40 -16.77
N ASP A 206 10.08 8.95 -17.97
CA ASP A 206 9.88 9.84 -19.12
C ASP A 206 8.94 11.01 -18.80
N GLY A 207 9.32 12.21 -19.23
CA GLY A 207 8.62 13.46 -18.95
C GLY A 207 8.85 14.08 -17.56
N LEU A 208 9.68 13.48 -16.69
CA LEU A 208 10.12 14.12 -15.44
C LEU A 208 11.43 14.89 -15.65
N GLU A 209 11.37 16.22 -15.56
CA GLU A 209 12.53 17.09 -15.76
C GLU A 209 12.87 17.90 -14.50
N VAL A 210 13.89 17.46 -13.78
CA VAL A 210 14.43 18.13 -12.58
C VAL A 210 15.80 18.73 -12.92
N TYR A 211 16.00 20.02 -12.62
CA TYR A 211 17.23 20.75 -12.94
C TYR A 211 17.96 21.23 -11.68
N GLU A 212 19.28 21.42 -11.78
CA GLU A 212 20.11 21.86 -10.65
C GLU A 212 19.72 23.24 -10.08
N ASN A 213 19.10 24.09 -10.91
CA ASN A 213 18.64 25.42 -10.52
C ASN A 213 17.20 25.46 -10.01
N ASP A 214 16.49 24.33 -9.99
CA ASP A 214 15.17 24.24 -9.36
C ASP A 214 15.31 24.49 -7.84
N SER A 215 14.40 25.25 -7.26
CA SER A 215 14.19 25.23 -5.82
C SER A 215 13.65 23.86 -5.40
N TYR A 216 13.86 23.47 -4.14
CA TYR A 216 13.36 22.18 -3.65
C TYR A 216 11.84 22.04 -3.80
N SER A 217 11.08 23.12 -3.57
CA SER A 217 9.64 23.16 -3.84
C SER A 217 9.27 22.93 -5.31
N GLU A 218 10.04 23.45 -6.26
CA GLU A 218 9.82 23.22 -7.70
C GLU A 218 10.11 21.75 -8.05
N MET A 219 11.17 21.16 -7.50
CA MET A 219 11.46 19.74 -7.68
C MET A 219 10.30 18.86 -7.19
N LEU A 220 9.79 19.14 -5.98
CA LEU A 220 8.65 18.40 -5.41
C LEU A 220 7.39 18.55 -6.26
N GLU A 221 7.09 19.77 -6.72
CA GLU A 221 5.93 20.02 -7.58
C GLU A 221 6.03 19.23 -8.90
N LYS A 222 7.22 19.22 -9.52
CA LYS A 222 7.47 18.47 -10.77
C LYS A 222 7.28 16.97 -10.58
N VAL A 223 7.83 16.40 -9.51
CA VAL A 223 7.68 14.97 -9.19
C VAL A 223 6.22 14.62 -8.90
N GLU A 224 5.50 15.41 -8.12
CA GLU A 224 4.09 15.17 -7.82
C GLU A 224 3.19 15.29 -9.07
N ARG A 225 3.46 16.27 -9.95
CA ARG A 225 2.74 16.40 -11.23
C ARG A 225 2.97 15.20 -12.13
N TRP A 226 4.22 14.77 -12.26
CA TRP A 226 4.58 13.58 -13.03
C TRP A 226 3.91 12.33 -12.46
N ARG A 227 3.93 12.16 -11.13
CA ARG A 227 3.29 11.05 -10.41
C ARG A 227 1.77 11.02 -10.66
N ILE A 228 1.10 12.17 -10.57
CA ILE A 228 -0.33 12.30 -10.86
C ILE A 228 -0.62 11.89 -12.31
N ASP A 229 0.13 12.40 -13.29
CA ASP A 229 -0.02 12.06 -14.70
C ASP A 229 0.17 10.55 -14.95
N SER A 230 1.23 9.95 -14.39
CA SER A 230 1.50 8.52 -14.45
C SER A 230 0.36 7.66 -13.87
N TYR A 231 -0.24 8.06 -12.74
CA TYR A 231 -1.39 7.35 -12.18
C TYR A 231 -2.66 7.47 -13.05
N PHE A 232 -2.93 8.65 -13.61
CA PHE A 232 -4.07 8.84 -14.51
C PHE A 232 -3.94 8.03 -15.80
N LYS A 233 -2.72 7.87 -16.34
CA LYS A 233 -2.44 7.00 -17.50
C LYS A 233 -2.74 5.52 -17.23
N ARG A 234 -2.80 5.08 -15.96
CA ARG A 234 -3.12 3.69 -15.59
C ARG A 234 -4.63 3.40 -15.63
N LEU A 235 -5.51 4.41 -15.57
CA LEU A 235 -6.98 4.21 -15.56
C LEU A 235 -7.51 3.48 -16.80
N THR A 236 -6.84 3.62 -17.94
CA THR A 236 -7.26 3.04 -19.22
C THR A 236 -6.40 1.86 -19.65
N ARG A 237 -5.56 1.33 -18.75
CA ARG A 237 -4.67 0.19 -19.02
C ARG A 237 -5.12 -1.03 -18.21
N PRO A 238 -4.95 -2.24 -18.75
CA PRO A 238 -5.17 -3.45 -17.96
C PRO A 238 -4.17 -3.51 -16.80
N VAL A 239 -4.59 -4.13 -15.69
CA VAL A 239 -3.71 -4.38 -14.54
C VAL A 239 -2.72 -5.48 -14.90
N ASP A 240 -1.43 -5.20 -14.76
CA ASP A 240 -0.37 -6.20 -14.75
C ASP A 240 -0.11 -6.65 -13.30
N ARG A 241 -0.41 -7.91 -13.01
CA ARG A 241 -0.21 -8.47 -11.66
C ARG A 241 1.27 -8.69 -11.31
N SER A 242 2.14 -8.74 -12.32
CA SER A 242 3.58 -8.93 -12.13
C SER A 242 4.33 -7.63 -11.86
N GLU A 243 3.64 -6.48 -11.99
CA GLU A 243 4.21 -5.17 -11.67
C GLU A 243 4.52 -5.07 -10.17
N PHE A 244 5.73 -4.62 -9.84
CA PHE A 244 6.17 -4.45 -8.47
C PHE A 244 5.48 -3.24 -7.83
N ARG A 245 4.35 -3.48 -7.17
CA ARG A 245 3.51 -2.43 -6.57
C ARG A 245 3.13 -2.81 -5.14
N THR A 246 2.96 -1.79 -4.32
CA THR A 246 2.44 -1.93 -2.96
C THR A 246 0.90 -2.04 -2.96
N PHE A 247 0.33 -2.50 -1.86
CA PHE A 247 -1.13 -2.70 -1.72
C PHE A 247 -1.97 -1.42 -1.87
N ASP A 248 -1.37 -0.26 -1.60
CA ASP A 248 -1.98 1.06 -1.78
C ASP A 248 -1.79 1.62 -3.21
N GLY A 249 -1.16 0.84 -4.11
CA GLY A 249 -0.97 1.22 -5.50
C GLY A 249 0.11 2.28 -5.69
N THR A 250 1.14 2.31 -4.85
CA THR A 250 2.38 3.06 -5.14
C THR A 250 3.45 2.13 -5.71
N ASP A 251 4.55 2.73 -6.19
CA ASP A 251 5.71 1.97 -6.65
C ASP A 251 6.36 1.22 -5.50
N PHE A 252 6.86 0.02 -5.81
CA PHE A 252 7.61 -0.76 -4.85
C PHE A 252 9.04 -0.22 -4.70
N SER A 253 9.46 -0.02 -3.45
CA SER A 253 10.86 0.30 -3.13
C SER A 253 11.59 -0.95 -2.65
N SER A 254 12.66 -1.31 -3.37
CA SER A 254 13.58 -2.40 -3.01
C SER A 254 14.46 -2.03 -1.81
N ALA A 255 14.51 -0.75 -1.44
CA ALA A 255 15.34 -0.20 -0.37
C ALA A 255 14.60 -0.07 0.98
N VAL A 256 13.45 -0.72 1.15
CA VAL A 256 12.65 -0.70 2.38
C VAL A 256 12.78 -2.02 3.14
N VAL A 257 12.95 -1.94 4.47
CA VAL A 257 13.00 -3.13 5.34
C VAL A 257 11.58 -3.48 5.77
N ASN A 258 10.86 -4.23 4.93
CA ASN A 258 9.54 -4.80 5.25
C ASN A 258 9.23 -6.01 4.34
N ALA A 259 8.07 -6.63 4.47
CA ALA A 259 7.47 -7.54 3.50
C ALA A 259 5.98 -7.22 3.36
N TYR A 260 5.38 -7.59 2.21
CA TYR A 260 3.99 -7.25 1.92
C TYR A 260 3.26 -8.35 1.15
N TYR A 261 1.97 -8.45 1.39
CA TYR A 261 1.02 -9.13 0.53
C TYR A 261 0.10 -8.10 -0.15
N THR A 262 0.07 -8.11 -1.47
CA THR A 262 -0.78 -7.22 -2.28
C THR A 262 -2.03 -7.99 -2.73
N TRP A 263 -3.15 -7.77 -2.02
CA TRP A 263 -4.39 -8.51 -2.27
C TRP A 263 -4.91 -8.41 -3.73
N PRO A 264 -4.98 -7.22 -4.36
CA PRO A 264 -5.55 -7.11 -5.72
C PRO A 264 -4.74 -7.80 -6.82
N THR A 265 -3.47 -8.14 -6.57
CA THR A 265 -2.63 -8.87 -7.53
C THR A 265 -2.31 -10.29 -7.09
N ASN A 266 -2.74 -10.70 -5.88
CA ASN A 266 -2.39 -11.97 -5.24
C ASN A 266 -0.86 -12.18 -5.30
N ALA A 267 -0.10 -11.23 -4.76
CA ALA A 267 1.36 -11.21 -4.84
C ALA A 267 2.02 -11.05 -3.47
N ILE A 268 3.13 -11.76 -3.27
CA ILE A 268 4.02 -11.64 -2.10
C ILE A 268 5.24 -10.84 -2.55
N SER A 269 5.48 -9.71 -1.90
CA SER A 269 6.55 -8.78 -2.26
C SER A 269 7.56 -8.65 -1.12
N VAL A 270 8.83 -8.97 -1.38
CA VAL A 270 9.91 -8.89 -0.39
C VAL A 270 11.05 -8.04 -0.95
N PRO A 271 11.22 -6.78 -0.53
CA PRO A 271 12.30 -5.89 -0.94
C PRO A 271 13.71 -6.45 -0.69
N ALA A 272 14.65 -6.06 -1.54
CA ALA A 272 16.07 -6.40 -1.41
C ALA A 272 16.63 -6.02 -0.03
N ALA A 273 16.23 -4.87 0.51
CA ALA A 273 16.66 -4.42 1.83
C ALA A 273 16.11 -5.24 2.99
N TYR A 274 15.08 -6.07 2.80
CA TYR A 274 14.65 -6.99 3.85
C TYR A 274 15.53 -8.25 3.94
N LEU A 275 16.17 -8.62 2.83
CA LEU A 275 16.99 -9.82 2.68
C LEU A 275 18.40 -9.63 3.25
N GLN A 276 18.46 -9.29 4.54
CA GLN A 276 19.70 -9.08 5.28
C GLN A 276 19.57 -9.56 6.73
N ALA A 277 20.72 -9.66 7.41
CA ALA A 277 20.75 -10.05 8.82
C ALA A 277 19.99 -9.02 9.69
N PRO A 278 19.33 -9.45 10.78
CA PRO A 278 19.26 -10.82 11.30
C PRO A 278 18.20 -11.71 10.64
N HIS A 279 17.38 -11.19 9.74
CA HIS A 279 16.24 -11.92 9.16
C HIS A 279 16.70 -13.01 8.18
N PHE A 280 17.75 -12.74 7.42
CA PHE A 280 18.23 -13.62 6.36
C PHE A 280 19.72 -13.43 6.09
N HIS A 281 20.40 -14.51 5.73
CA HIS A 281 21.63 -14.44 4.95
C HIS A 281 21.78 -15.74 4.15
N GLN A 282 22.26 -15.64 2.92
CA GLN A 282 22.41 -16.81 2.04
C GLN A 282 23.33 -17.91 2.60
N THR A 283 24.22 -17.56 3.54
CA THR A 283 25.14 -18.51 4.20
C THR A 283 24.68 -18.97 5.58
N PHE A 284 23.54 -18.48 6.10
CA PHE A 284 23.03 -18.94 7.38
C PHE A 284 22.58 -20.41 7.30
N PRO A 285 22.68 -21.17 8.42
CA PRO A 285 22.02 -22.46 8.52
C PRO A 285 20.54 -22.34 8.17
N ARG A 286 19.99 -23.36 7.48
CA ARG A 286 18.57 -23.37 7.08
C ARG A 286 17.65 -23.04 8.25
N SER A 287 17.90 -23.58 9.45
CA SER A 287 17.11 -23.30 10.65
C SER A 287 16.95 -21.81 10.96
N LEU A 288 18.00 -21.00 10.78
CA LEU A 288 17.92 -19.55 10.97
C LEU A 288 17.15 -18.87 9.83
N ASN A 289 17.36 -19.30 8.59
CA ASN A 289 16.62 -18.74 7.45
C ASN A 289 15.12 -19.08 7.50
N TYR A 290 14.72 -20.29 7.91
CA TYR A 290 13.31 -20.62 8.14
C TYR A 290 12.73 -19.86 9.34
N GLY A 291 13.50 -19.73 10.43
CA GLY A 291 13.04 -19.01 11.62
C GLY A 291 12.89 -17.50 11.42
N GLY A 292 13.80 -16.88 10.66
CA GLY A 292 13.78 -15.48 10.29
C GLY A 292 12.86 -15.22 9.09
N LEU A 293 13.46 -15.21 7.89
CA LEU A 293 12.73 -14.94 6.64
C LEU A 293 11.57 -15.92 6.40
N GLY A 294 11.73 -17.20 6.71
CA GLY A 294 10.67 -18.19 6.47
C GLY A 294 9.39 -17.91 7.25
N THR A 295 9.48 -17.45 8.50
CA THR A 295 8.33 -17.02 9.30
C THR A 295 7.59 -15.86 8.62
N VAL A 296 8.34 -14.92 8.05
CA VAL A 296 7.79 -13.73 7.37
C VAL A 296 7.15 -14.13 6.03
N LEU A 297 7.80 -14.99 5.24
CA LEU A 297 7.20 -15.51 4.02
C LEU A 297 5.91 -16.29 4.32
N GLY A 298 5.90 -17.11 5.37
CA GLY A 298 4.69 -17.78 5.84
C GLY A 298 3.60 -16.79 6.25
N HIS A 299 3.95 -15.71 6.93
CA HIS A 299 3.04 -14.61 7.27
C HIS A 299 2.39 -14.00 6.02
N GLU A 300 3.19 -13.63 5.01
CA GLU A 300 2.67 -13.06 3.77
C GLU A 300 1.82 -14.05 2.96
N ILE A 301 2.17 -15.34 2.92
CA ILE A 301 1.30 -16.38 2.33
C ILE A 301 -0.07 -16.38 3.04
N THR A 302 -0.08 -16.34 4.38
CA THR A 302 -1.33 -16.38 5.14
C THR A 302 -2.19 -15.12 4.97
N HIS A 303 -1.62 -13.97 4.63
CA HIS A 303 -2.38 -12.77 4.28
C HIS A 303 -3.28 -12.95 3.05
N GLY A 304 -2.98 -13.92 2.17
CA GLY A 304 -3.89 -14.34 1.11
C GLY A 304 -5.17 -15.00 1.59
N PHE A 305 -5.22 -15.45 2.85
CA PHE A 305 -6.33 -16.23 3.41
C PHE A 305 -6.86 -15.67 4.72
N ASP A 306 -6.34 -14.53 5.18
CA ASP A 306 -6.83 -13.85 6.38
C ASP A 306 -8.21 -13.23 6.15
N ASN A 307 -8.72 -12.47 7.13
CA ASN A 307 -10.05 -11.87 7.05
C ASN A 307 -10.21 -10.88 5.88
N GLN A 308 -9.12 -10.31 5.33
CA GLN A 308 -9.16 -9.44 4.14
C GLN A 308 -8.89 -10.28 2.88
N GLY A 309 -7.84 -11.10 2.87
CA GLY A 309 -7.44 -11.89 1.73
C GLY A 309 -8.46 -12.95 1.33
N SER A 310 -9.16 -13.56 2.27
CA SER A 310 -10.27 -14.49 1.98
C SER A 310 -11.39 -13.88 1.13
N GLN A 311 -11.53 -12.55 1.08
CA GLN A 311 -12.55 -11.89 0.26
C GLN A 311 -12.16 -11.78 -1.23
N LEU A 312 -10.90 -12.06 -1.59
CA LEU A 312 -10.41 -11.97 -2.96
C LEU A 312 -10.07 -13.35 -3.51
N ASP A 313 -10.36 -13.59 -4.78
CA ASP A 313 -10.09 -14.87 -5.45
C ASP A 313 -8.61 -15.01 -5.89
N ALA A 314 -8.31 -16.08 -6.65
CA ALA A 314 -6.96 -16.43 -7.10
C ALA A 314 -6.27 -15.37 -7.97
N VAL A 315 -7.05 -14.50 -8.62
CA VAL A 315 -6.54 -13.42 -9.49
C VAL A 315 -6.70 -12.03 -8.86
N GLY A 316 -7.16 -11.97 -7.60
CA GLY A 316 -7.29 -10.71 -6.85
C GLY A 316 -8.63 -9.99 -7.06
N ASN A 317 -9.67 -10.64 -7.58
CA ASN A 317 -11.00 -10.04 -7.67
C ASN A 317 -11.77 -10.23 -6.36
N LEU A 318 -12.46 -9.18 -5.90
CA LEU A 318 -13.36 -9.27 -4.76
C LEU A 318 -14.57 -10.16 -5.12
N ARG A 319 -14.65 -11.34 -4.50
CA ARG A 319 -15.69 -12.34 -4.78
C ARG A 319 -15.94 -13.21 -3.55
N GLU A 320 -17.19 -13.61 -3.33
CA GLU A 320 -17.50 -14.68 -2.39
C GLU A 320 -17.23 -16.03 -3.07
N TRP A 321 -16.20 -16.73 -2.63
CA TRP A 321 -15.76 -18.03 -3.17
C TRP A 321 -15.73 -19.13 -2.10
N TRP A 322 -16.15 -18.83 -0.87
CA TRP A 322 -16.32 -19.81 0.19
C TRP A 322 -17.78 -20.24 0.29
N ASP A 323 -17.98 -21.52 0.62
CA ASP A 323 -19.26 -21.96 1.13
C ASP A 323 -19.60 -21.26 2.46
N ALA A 324 -20.89 -21.04 2.72
CA ALA A 324 -21.35 -20.34 3.91
C ALA A 324 -20.95 -21.06 5.22
N ASP A 325 -20.95 -22.39 5.23
CA ASP A 325 -20.54 -23.16 6.41
C ASP A 325 -19.03 -23.08 6.64
N VAL A 326 -18.22 -23.03 5.57
CA VAL A 326 -16.77 -22.84 5.67
C VAL A 326 -16.45 -21.43 6.18
N LYS A 327 -17.14 -20.42 5.68
CA LYS A 327 -17.01 -19.04 6.16
C LYS A 327 -17.32 -18.93 7.65
N LYS A 328 -18.42 -19.54 8.11
CA LYS A 328 -18.76 -19.57 9.54
C LYS A 328 -17.68 -20.28 10.36
N LYS A 329 -17.18 -21.43 9.91
CA LYS A 329 -16.09 -22.16 10.57
C LYS A 329 -14.79 -21.36 10.65
N PHE A 330 -14.51 -20.51 9.66
CA PHE A 330 -13.39 -19.58 9.68
C PHE A 330 -13.60 -18.46 10.71
N GLU A 331 -14.78 -17.83 10.72
CA GLU A 331 -15.14 -16.79 11.69
C GLU A 331 -15.06 -17.32 13.14
N ASP A 332 -15.56 -18.54 13.38
CA ASP A 332 -15.48 -19.20 14.69
C ASP A 332 -14.03 -19.42 15.15
N ARG A 333 -13.12 -19.79 14.23
CA ARG A 333 -11.68 -19.94 14.50
C ARG A 333 -11.01 -18.58 14.74
N ALA A 334 -11.34 -17.57 13.95
CA ALA A 334 -10.83 -16.21 14.11
C ALA A 334 -11.24 -15.62 15.47
N GLN A 335 -12.44 -15.96 15.98
CA GLN A 335 -12.90 -15.52 17.29
C GLN A 335 -11.99 -16.00 18.44
N CYS A 336 -11.34 -17.16 18.30
CA CYS A 336 -10.34 -17.62 19.26
C CYS A 336 -9.16 -16.64 19.34
N MET A 337 -8.64 -16.21 18.19
CA MET A 337 -7.53 -15.24 18.11
C MET A 337 -7.95 -13.86 18.63
N ILE A 338 -9.14 -13.39 18.25
CA ILE A 338 -9.71 -12.13 18.78
C ILE A 338 -9.75 -12.17 20.31
N SER A 339 -10.21 -13.28 20.88
CA SER A 339 -10.30 -13.44 22.34
C SER A 339 -8.92 -13.53 23.00
N GLN A 340 -7.98 -14.25 22.40
CA GLN A 340 -6.61 -14.37 22.90
C GLN A 340 -5.92 -13.00 22.96
N TYR A 341 -5.88 -12.28 21.84
CA TYR A 341 -5.16 -11.01 21.75
C TYR A 341 -5.91 -9.86 22.44
N GLY A 342 -7.25 -9.87 22.43
CA GLY A 342 -8.07 -8.88 23.14
C GLY A 342 -7.90 -8.92 24.67
N ASN A 343 -7.42 -10.04 25.23
CA ASN A 343 -7.11 -10.18 26.65
C ASN A 343 -5.70 -9.69 27.04
N ILE A 344 -4.85 -9.36 26.07
CA ILE A 344 -3.51 -8.85 26.34
C ILE A 344 -3.62 -7.39 26.78
N LYS A 345 -3.17 -7.10 28.00
CA LYS A 345 -3.05 -5.72 28.50
C LYS A 345 -1.64 -5.22 28.26
N VAL A 346 -1.51 -4.23 27.38
CA VAL A 346 -0.27 -3.46 27.29
C VAL A 346 -0.32 -2.40 28.39
N GLY A 347 0.70 -2.35 29.26
CA GLY A 347 0.78 -1.34 30.30
C GLY A 347 0.63 0.07 29.71
N ARG A 348 0.07 1.02 30.49
CA ARG A 348 -0.03 2.42 30.05
C ARG A 348 1.36 2.93 29.70
N VAL A 349 1.70 2.95 28.41
CA VAL A 349 2.74 3.84 27.93
C VAL A 349 2.14 5.23 28.09
N HIS A 350 2.77 6.06 28.91
CA HIS A 350 2.41 7.46 29.06
C HIS A 350 2.57 8.16 27.70
N SER A 351 1.51 8.12 26.89
CA SER A 351 1.29 9.08 25.81
C SER A 351 0.62 10.29 26.47
N ASN A 352 1.45 11.16 27.06
CA ASN A 352 1.03 12.49 27.48
C ASN A 352 1.12 13.45 26.30
#